data_AF-A0A8W7PQT0-F1
#
_entry.id   AF-A0A8W7PQT0-F1
#
_cell.length_a   1.000
_cell.length_b   1.000
_cell.length_c   1.000
_cell.angle_alpha   90.00
_cell.angle_beta   90.00
_cell.angle_gamma   90.00
#
_symmetry.space_group_name_H-M   'P 1'
#
loop_
_entity.id
_entity.type
_entity.pdbx_description
1 polymer ?
#
loop_
_entity_poly.entity_id
_entity_poly.type
_entity_poly.pdbx_seq_one_letter_code
_entity_poly.pdbx_strand_id
1 'polypeptide(L)' 'MRGEERLRVQEIGPYVYQEFLEHRNSTFNQNGTLSFVPVRRQVFVPERSVGDPKQDRIMIPNIALLAMERSVQGL' A
#
# COMPACT_ATOMS: atom_id res chain seq x y z
N MET A 1 10.97 -25.63 -7.71
CA MET A 1 9.70 -25.54 -8.48
C MET A 1 10.04 -25.65 -9.96
N ARG A 2 9.34 -26.49 -10.73
CA ARG A 2 9.62 -26.70 -12.16
C ARG A 2 8.82 -25.77 -13.11
N GLY A 3 8.05 -24.83 -12.56
CA GLY A 3 7.22 -23.89 -13.35
C GLY A 3 5.93 -24.49 -13.91
N GLU A 4 5.69 -25.79 -13.70
CA GLU A 4 4.54 -26.53 -14.24
C GLU A 4 3.35 -26.58 -13.26
N GLU A 5 3.56 -26.22 -11.99
CA GLU A 5 2.54 -26.28 -10.95
C GLU A 5 1.84 -24.92 -10.73
N ARG A 6 0.51 -24.94 -10.56
CA ARG A 6 -0.25 -23.73 -10.23
C ARG A 6 0.01 -23.30 -8.78
N LEU A 7 0.21 -22.00 -8.58
CA LEU A 7 0.32 -21.42 -7.25
C LEU A 7 -0.95 -21.70 -6.43
N ARG A 8 -0.77 -22.24 -5.22
CA ARG A 8 -1.82 -22.40 -4.23
C ARG A 8 -1.62 -21.31 -3.18
N VAL A 9 -2.64 -20.48 -3.00
CA VAL A 9 -2.60 -19.33 -2.09
C VAL A 9 -3.81 -19.37 -1.17
N GLN A 10 -3.67 -18.69 -0.03
CA GLN A 10 -4.74 -18.46 0.93
C GLN A 10 -4.90 -16.97 1.15
N GLU A 11 -6.14 -16.51 1.22
CA GLU A 11 -6.45 -15.12 1.58
C GLU A 11 -6.24 -14.90 3.09
N ILE A 12 -5.58 -13.79 3.43
CA ILE A 12 -5.36 -13.37 4.82
C ILE A 12 -5.81 -11.91 4.94
N GLY A 13 -6.89 -11.66 5.68
CA GLY A 13 -7.41 -10.32 5.89
C GLY A 13 -8.87 -10.30 6.35
N PRO A 14 -9.41 -9.09 6.62
CA PRO A 14 -8.79 -7.80 6.35
C PRO A 14 -7.79 -7.32 7.43
N TYR A 15 -6.83 -6.48 7.02
CA TYR A 15 -6.09 -5.59 7.92
C TYR A 15 -6.52 -4.15 7.61
N VAL A 16 -7.27 -3.56 8.52
CA VAL A 16 -8.00 -2.32 8.27
C VAL A 16 -7.18 -1.11 8.73
N TYR A 17 -7.08 -0.12 7.85
CA TYR A 17 -6.46 1.17 8.14
C TYR A 17 -7.47 2.29 7.86
N GLN A 18 -7.60 3.23 8.79
CA GLN A 18 -8.36 4.46 8.61
C GLN A 18 -7.44 5.55 8.06
N GLU A 19 -7.88 6.20 6.99
CA GLU A 19 -7.19 7.35 6.41
C GLU A 19 -7.73 8.66 6.97
N PHE A 20 -6.82 9.54 7.36
CA PHE A 20 -7.07 10.94 7.66
C PHE A 20 -6.43 11.80 6.57
N LEU A 21 -7.23 12.60 5.88
CA LEU A 21 -6.79 13.52 4.85
C LEU A 21 -7.03 14.96 5.33
N GLU A 22 -5.96 15.75 5.32
CA GLU A 22 -5.98 17.16 5.72
C GLU A 22 -5.38 18.02 4.60
N HIS A 23 -6.03 19.13 4.25
CA HIS A 23 -5.50 20.10 3.30
C HIS A 23 -4.83 21.25 4.06
N ARG A 24 -3.49 21.34 3.97
CA ARG A 24 -2.69 22.36 4.67
C ARG A 24 -2.22 23.47 3.74
N ASN A 25 -1.86 24.61 4.32
CA ASN A 25 -1.30 25.76 3.60
C ASN A 25 -2.20 26.20 2.44
N SER A 26 -3.50 26.29 2.70
CA SER A 26 -4.51 26.62 1.70
C SER A 26 -4.45 28.11 1.33
N THR A 27 -4.26 28.40 0.04
CA THR A 27 -4.19 29.77 -0.50
C THR A 27 -5.20 29.94 -1.62
N PHE A 28 -6.10 30.91 -1.46
CA PHE A 28 -6.98 31.36 -2.54
C PHE A 28 -6.21 32.29 -3.47
N ASN A 29 -6.18 31.95 -4.74
CA ASN A 29 -5.47 32.68 -5.78
C ASN A 29 -6.41 33.69 -6.46
N GLN A 30 -5.86 34.77 -7.01
CA GLN A 30 -6.63 35.80 -7.72
C GLN A 30 -7.36 35.29 -8.98
N ASN A 31 -6.87 34.19 -9.57
CA ASN A 31 -7.51 33.52 -10.70
C ASN A 31 -8.68 32.60 -10.28
N GLY A 32 -9.14 32.68 -9.03
CA GLY A 32 -10.29 31.91 -8.52
C GLY A 32 -9.97 30.46 -8.16
N THR A 33 -8.70 30.05 -8.14
CA THR A 33 -8.29 28.69 -7.75
C THR A 33 -7.86 28.61 -6.29
N LEU A 34 -7.83 27.40 -5.73
CA LEU A 34 -7.34 27.12 -4.38
C LEU A 34 -6.14 26.17 -4.47
N SER A 35 -4.99 26.60 -3.94
CA SER A 35 -3.80 25.76 -3.80
C SER A 35 -3.69 25.25 -2.36
N PHE A 36 -3.33 24.00 -2.16
CA PHE A 36 -3.11 23.40 -0.83
C PHE A 36 -2.13 22.21 -0.94
N VAL A 37 -1.59 21.79 0.20
CA VAL A 37 -0.77 20.59 0.32
C VAL A 37 -1.58 19.51 1.04
N PRO A 38 -1.93 18.38 0.38
CA PRO A 38 -2.63 17.29 1.04
C PRO A 38 -1.66 16.52 1.95
N VAL A 39 -2.05 16.35 3.22
CA VAL A 39 -1.35 15.51 4.19
C VAL A 39 -2.23 14.30 4.48
N ARG A 40 -1.70 13.11 4.16
CA ARG A 40 -2.37 11.82 4.40
C ARG A 40 -1.73 11.12 5.58
N ARG A 41 -2.55 10.59 6.48
CA ARG A 41 -2.11 9.75 7.60
C ARG A 41 -2.98 8.51 7.66
N GLN A 42 -2.35 7.35 7.78
CA GLN A 42 -3.05 6.07 7.93
C GLN A 42 -2.84 5.54 9.35
N VAL A 43 -3.93 5.10 9.98
CA VAL A 43 -3.92 4.55 11.34
C VAL A 43 -4.55 3.16 11.31
N PHE A 44 -3.85 2.17 11.85
CA PHE A 44 -4.35 0.80 11.94
C PHE A 44 -5.56 0.71 12.87
N VAL A 45 -6.57 -0.09 12.51
CA VAL A 45 -7.81 -0.31 13.28
C VAL A 45 -7.87 -1.78 13.71
N PRO A 46 -7.34 -2.12 14.90
CA PRO A 46 -7.24 -3.51 15.37
C PRO A 46 -8.59 -4.22 15.44
N GLU A 47 -9.65 -3.54 15.90
CA GLU A 47 -10.96 -4.14 16.17
C GLU A 47 -11.70 -4.54 14.89
N ARG A 48 -11.23 -4.07 13.73
CA ARG A 48 -11.78 -4.40 12.41
C ARG A 48 -10.85 -5.31 11.61
N SER A 49 -9.76 -5.78 12.21
CA SER A 49 -8.71 -6.55 11.56
C SER A 49 -8.66 -7.97 12.10
N VAL A 50 -8.18 -8.91 11.28
CA VAL A 50 -8.08 -10.33 11.67
C VAL A 50 -6.91 -10.65 12.59
N GLY A 51 -5.93 -9.75 12.70
CA GLY A 51 -4.71 -9.94 13.47
C GLY A 51 -3.87 -8.66 13.59
N ASP A 52 -2.65 -8.80 14.12
CA ASP A 52 -1.69 -7.69 14.24
C ASP A 52 -0.68 -7.75 13.07
N PRO A 53 -0.71 -6.79 12.13
CA PRO A 53 0.18 -6.80 10.97
C PRO A 53 1.67 -6.67 11.33
N LYS A 54 2.01 -6.31 12.57
CA LYS A 54 3.40 -6.29 13.06
C LYS A 54 3.91 -7.65 13.52
N GLN A 55 3.01 -8.57 13.86
CA GLN A 55 3.36 -9.91 14.34
C GLN A 55 3.10 -10.98 13.28
N ASP A 56 2.05 -10.79 12.48
CA ASP A 56 1.62 -11.76 11.48
C ASP A 56 2.65 -11.89 10.36
N ARG A 57 2.92 -13.14 9.95
CA ARG A 57 3.89 -13.48 8.92
C ARG A 57 3.17 -13.98 7.68
N ILE A 58 3.53 -13.42 6.52
CA ILE A 58 3.05 -13.88 5.22
C ILE A 58 4.23 -14.32 4.36
N MET A 59 4.03 -15.38 3.58
CA MET A 59 4.99 -15.79 2.56
C MET A 59 4.51 -15.25 1.21
N ILE A 60 5.29 -14.36 0.62
CA ILE A 60 5.02 -13.74 -0.67
C ILE A 60 6.23 -13.88 -1.60
N PRO A 61 6.05 -13.76 -2.93
CA PRO A 61 7.17 -13.67 -3.85
C PRO A 61 8.12 -12.51 -3.50
N ASN A 62 9.41 -12.65 -3.81
CA ASN A 62 10.38 -11.59 -3.62
C ASN A 62 10.14 -10.47 -4.66
N ILE A 63 9.34 -9.46 -4.28
CA ILE A 63 8.93 -8.36 -5.17
C ILE A 63 10.15 -7.58 -5.68
N ALA A 64 11.16 -7.35 -4.84
CA ALA A 64 12.35 -6.60 -5.25
C ALA A 64 13.11 -7.33 -6.37
N LEU A 65 13.33 -8.64 -6.22
CA LEU A 65 13.97 -9.44 -7.26
C LEU A 65 13.17 -9.44 -8.57
N LEU A 66 11.85 -9.64 -8.49
CA LEU A 66 10.97 -9.64 -9.66
C LEU A 66 10.95 -8.27 -10.37
N ALA A 67 10.96 -7.17 -9.62
CA ALA A 67 11.00 -5.83 -10.19
C ALA A 67 12.34 -5.56 -10.89
N MET A 68 13.46 -5.95 -10.27
CA MET A 68 14.79 -5.79 -10.84
C MET A 68 14.97 -6.60 -12.12
N GLU A 69 14.51 -7.85 -12.15
CA GLU A 69 14.58 -8.70 -13.35
C GLU A 69 13.83 -8.05 -14.52
N ARG A 70 12.61 -7.54 -14.29
CA ARG A 70 11.85 -6.79 -15.31
C ARG A 70 12.56 -5.53 -15.76
N SER A 71 13.17 -4.77 -14.85
CA SER A 71 13.90 -3.54 -15.19
C SER A 71 15.15 -3.81 -16.03
N VAL A 72 15.84 -4.92 -15.78
CA VAL A 72 17.04 -5.32 -16.55
C VAL A 72 16.66 -5.84 -17.94
N GLN A 73 15.53 -6.54 -18.09
CA GLN A 73 15.05 -7.03 -19.39
C GLN A 73 14.44 -5.94 -20.30
N GLY A 74 14.19 -4.75 -19.76
CA GLY A 74 13.74 -3.57 -20.51
C GLY A 74 14.87 -2.73 -21.10
N LEU A 75 16.13 -3.15 -20.92
CA LEU A 75 17.34 -2.64 -21.57
C LEU A 75 17.81 -3.65 -22.63
#